data_AF-A0A0C3S787-F1
#
_entry.id   AF-A0A0C3S787-F1
#
_cell.length_a   1.000
_cell.length_b   1.000
_cell.length_c   1.000
_cell.angle_alpha   90.00
_cell.angle_beta   90.00
_cell.angle_gamma   90.00
#
_symmetry.space_group_name_H-M   'P 1'
#
loop_
_entity.id
_entity.type
_entity.pdbx_description
1 polymer ?
#
loop_
_entity_poly.entity_id
_entity_poly.type
_entity_poly.pdbx_seq_one_letter_code
_entity_poly.pdbx_strand_id
1 'polypeptide(L)'
;MSYPGSSPSPLPTFQETDGASPKELLSFLQDYTAKLKHDSIQELLHEKRGKALSLLDNLDRDFLLPFPLPSECSWNTLHEKIKLSEVIFDMLYRMARRCGEVLCLQENIARSIFTKLLNMAVSLDVWIDIQDLQPKEGYATPERLYTNCILAASGMLHAFKEGVAIDHGGPPGWKILRAVTEECSRVCQGKWLLHCSGLNIETHRYSLCPPEWGFLHPSVYPSKNTSRTAAAAACFESSARV
;
A
#
# COMPACT_ATOMS: atom_id res chain seq x y z
N MET A 1 9.68 20.69 49.34
CA MET A 1 8.42 20.11 48.85
C MET A 1 8.70 19.51 47.50
N SER A 2 8.74 18.19 47.40
CA SER A 2 9.09 17.46 46.19
C SER A 2 7.80 17.15 45.42
N TYR A 3 7.65 17.71 44.21
CA TYR A 3 6.55 17.38 43.31
C TYR A 3 6.72 15.93 42.83
N PRO A 4 5.70 15.06 42.92
CA PRO A 4 5.77 13.75 42.30
C PRO A 4 5.70 13.95 40.77
N GLY A 5 6.75 13.52 40.08
CA GLY A 5 6.82 13.54 38.62
C GLY A 5 5.68 12.72 38.02
N SER A 6 4.88 13.35 37.17
CA SER A 6 3.86 12.69 36.37
C SER A 6 4.53 11.66 35.46
N SER A 7 4.31 10.38 35.77
CA SER A 7 4.62 9.29 34.84
C SER A 7 3.80 9.49 33.56
N PRO A 8 4.39 9.38 32.35
CA PRO A 8 3.63 9.44 31.11
C PRO A 8 2.69 8.22 31.06
N SER A 9 1.39 8.46 31.16
CA SER A 9 0.37 7.43 30.99
C SER A 9 0.56 6.73 29.65
N PRO A 10 0.51 5.39 29.59
CA PRO A 10 0.57 4.67 28.33
C PRO A 10 -0.63 5.10 27.47
N LEU A 11 -0.36 5.54 26.24
CA LEU A 11 -1.40 5.85 25.26
C LEU A 11 -2.28 4.61 25.08
N PRO A 12 -3.61 4.72 25.29
CA PRO A 12 -4.51 3.59 25.14
C PRO A 12 -4.47 3.15 23.67
N THR A 13 -4.12 1.89 23.45
CA THR A 13 -4.09 1.28 22.11
C THR A 13 -5.06 0.11 22.15
N PHE A 14 -6.02 0.06 21.22
CA PHE A 14 -7.00 -1.04 21.06
C PHE A 14 -7.72 -1.42 22.36
N GLN A 15 -8.49 -0.51 22.94
CA GLN A 15 -9.29 -0.79 24.14
C GLN A 15 -10.42 -1.80 23.85
N GLU A 16 -10.65 -2.71 24.79
CA GLU A 16 -11.85 -3.57 24.82
C GLU A 16 -13.04 -2.71 25.25
N THR A 17 -13.90 -2.36 24.32
CA THR A 17 -15.21 -1.75 24.56
C THR A 17 -16.29 -2.81 24.36
N ASP A 18 -17.44 -2.70 25.02
CA ASP A 18 -18.58 -3.65 24.99
C ASP A 18 -19.30 -3.78 23.61
N GLY A 19 -18.61 -3.53 22.50
CA GLY A 19 -19.06 -3.70 21.12
C GLY A 19 -17.89 -4.13 20.22
N ALA A 20 -18.15 -4.28 18.91
CA ALA A 20 -17.14 -4.72 17.94
C ALA A 20 -15.86 -3.87 18.03
N SER A 21 -14.82 -4.38 18.69
CA SER A 21 -13.68 -3.57 19.09
C SER A 21 -12.62 -3.53 17.99
N PRO A 22 -11.81 -2.45 17.88
CA PRO A 22 -10.68 -2.40 16.95
C PRO A 22 -9.71 -3.59 17.10
N LYS A 23 -9.63 -4.18 18.30
CA LYS A 23 -8.87 -5.39 18.60
C LYS A 23 -9.47 -6.64 17.95
N GLU A 24 -10.79 -6.77 17.94
CA GLU A 24 -11.50 -7.87 17.28
C GLU A 24 -11.31 -7.84 15.77
N LEU A 25 -11.35 -6.65 15.16
CA LEU A 25 -11.05 -6.50 13.73
C LEU A 25 -9.61 -6.94 13.42
N LEU A 26 -8.64 -6.48 14.22
CA LEU A 26 -7.24 -6.86 14.03
C LEU A 26 -7.05 -8.38 14.15
N SER A 27 -7.67 -8.99 15.16
CA SER A 27 -7.63 -10.44 15.39
C SER A 27 -8.29 -11.20 14.24
N PHE A 28 -9.45 -10.73 13.77
CA PHE A 28 -10.13 -11.29 12.61
C PHE A 28 -9.25 -11.25 11.36
N LEU A 29 -8.60 -10.12 11.07
CA LEU A 29 -7.72 -9.99 9.90
C LEU A 29 -6.50 -10.89 10.01
N GLN A 30 -5.91 -11.03 11.21
CA GLN A 30 -4.79 -11.94 11.46
C GLN A 30 -5.20 -13.40 11.25
N ASP A 31 -6.34 -13.80 11.79
CA ASP A 31 -6.89 -15.15 11.61
C ASP A 31 -7.22 -15.43 10.15
N TYR A 32 -7.82 -14.47 9.45
CA TYR A 32 -8.10 -14.57 8.03
C TYR A 32 -6.82 -14.72 7.21
N THR A 33 -5.79 -13.91 7.53
CA THR A 33 -4.47 -13.98 6.90
C THR A 33 -3.77 -15.31 7.17
N ALA A 34 -3.93 -15.89 8.36
CA ALA A 34 -3.43 -17.21 8.69
C ALA A 34 -4.15 -18.31 7.87
N LYS A 35 -5.48 -18.23 7.77
CA LYS A 35 -6.30 -19.14 6.95
C LYS A 35 -5.91 -19.11 5.48
N LEU A 36 -5.61 -17.94 4.92
CA LEU A 36 -5.11 -17.82 3.53
C LEU A 36 -3.84 -18.66 3.25
N LYS A 37 -3.05 -19.01 4.28
CA LYS A 37 -1.86 -19.86 4.14
C LYS A 37 -2.20 -21.35 4.07
N HIS A 38 -3.28 -21.77 4.71
CA HIS A 38 -3.63 -23.18 4.92
C HIS A 38 -4.78 -23.64 4.04
N ASP A 39 -5.73 -22.75 3.75
CA ASP A 39 -6.92 -23.05 2.95
C ASP A 39 -6.53 -23.43 1.51
N SER A 40 -7.26 -24.41 0.97
CA SER A 40 -7.13 -24.80 -0.44
C SER A 40 -7.56 -23.65 -1.36
N ILE A 41 -6.96 -23.56 -2.55
CA ILE A 41 -7.32 -22.53 -3.54
C ILE A 41 -8.82 -22.65 -3.91
N GLN A 42 -9.32 -23.88 -4.00
CA GLN A 42 -10.71 -24.18 -4.34
C GLN A 42 -11.70 -23.62 -3.29
N GLU A 43 -11.43 -23.79 -2.00
CA GLU A 43 -12.25 -23.20 -0.93
C GLU A 43 -12.27 -21.67 -1.01
N LEU A 44 -11.11 -21.06 -1.29
CA LEU A 44 -10.98 -19.60 -1.37
C LEU A 44 -11.74 -19.01 -2.57
N LEU A 45 -11.68 -19.68 -3.72
CA LEU A 45 -12.29 -19.22 -4.98
C LEU A 45 -13.79 -19.49 -5.08
N HIS A 46 -14.31 -20.53 -4.43
CA HIS A 46 -15.73 -20.90 -4.55
C HIS A 46 -16.53 -20.58 -3.28
N GLU A 47 -16.19 -21.22 -2.16
CA GLU A 47 -17.01 -21.17 -0.94
C GLU A 47 -16.85 -19.85 -0.20
N LYS A 48 -15.62 -19.35 -0.10
CA LYS A 48 -15.27 -18.15 0.69
C LYS A 48 -15.20 -16.87 -0.15
N ARG A 49 -15.45 -16.96 -1.46
CA ARG A 49 -15.35 -15.84 -2.41
C ARG A 49 -16.19 -14.63 -2.02
N GLY A 50 -17.48 -14.82 -1.71
CA GLY A 50 -18.36 -13.71 -1.35
C GLY A 50 -17.88 -12.96 -0.11
N LYS A 51 -17.36 -13.70 0.88
CA LYS A 51 -16.77 -13.14 2.10
C LYS A 51 -15.48 -12.37 1.79
N ALA A 52 -14.62 -12.90 0.92
CA ALA A 52 -13.40 -12.22 0.48
C ALA A 52 -13.70 -10.89 -0.22
N LEU A 53 -14.67 -10.87 -1.14
CA LEU A 53 -15.08 -9.67 -1.86
C LEU A 53 -15.68 -8.61 -0.91
N SER A 54 -16.55 -9.02 0.02
CA SER A 54 -17.11 -8.10 1.01
C SER A 54 -16.04 -7.54 1.95
N LEU A 55 -15.06 -8.36 2.34
CA LEU A 55 -13.92 -7.89 3.12
C LEU A 55 -13.12 -6.85 2.35
N LEU A 56 -12.84 -7.09 1.06
CA LEU A 56 -12.11 -6.15 0.22
C LEU A 56 -12.84 -4.82 0.03
N ASP A 57 -14.15 -4.86 -0.18
CA ASP A 57 -14.97 -3.65 -0.29
C ASP A 57 -14.91 -2.81 0.99
N ASN A 58 -15.01 -3.45 2.16
CA ASN A 58 -14.90 -2.77 3.45
C ASN A 58 -13.51 -2.19 3.70
N LEU A 59 -12.45 -2.95 3.38
CA LEU A 59 -11.08 -2.45 3.50
C LEU A 59 -10.81 -1.29 2.56
N ASP A 60 -11.32 -1.36 1.33
CA ASP A 60 -11.23 -0.29 0.36
C ASP A 60 -11.87 0.98 0.91
N ARG A 61 -13.13 0.92 1.35
CA ARG A 61 -13.89 2.09 1.78
C ARG A 61 -13.31 2.73 3.06
N ASP A 62 -13.01 1.92 4.07
CA ASP A 62 -12.89 2.43 5.44
C ASP A 62 -11.44 2.43 5.98
N PHE A 63 -10.53 1.62 5.41
CA PHE A 63 -9.22 1.37 6.05
C PHE A 63 -8.00 1.73 5.19
N LEU A 64 -8.12 1.64 3.86
CA LEU A 64 -7.03 1.95 2.93
C LEU A 64 -6.90 3.46 2.66
N LEU A 65 -6.92 4.27 3.72
CA LEU A 65 -6.74 5.72 3.63
C LEU A 65 -5.25 6.09 3.75
N PRO A 66 -4.77 7.13 3.02
CA PRO A 66 -3.40 7.63 3.16
C PRO A 66 -3.01 7.93 4.61
N PHE A 67 -1.73 7.79 4.93
CA PHE A 67 -1.23 8.22 6.24
C PHE A 67 -1.28 9.74 6.32
N PRO A 68 -1.68 10.31 7.47
CA PRO A 68 -1.62 11.76 7.67
C PRO A 68 -0.19 12.25 7.51
N LEU A 69 -0.05 13.51 7.12
CA LEU A 69 1.26 14.13 6.94
C LEU A 69 1.93 14.36 8.31
N PRO A 70 3.27 14.42 8.35
CA PRO A 70 4.00 14.72 9.58
C PRO A 70 3.65 16.07 10.22
N SER A 71 3.16 17.03 9.43
CA SER A 71 2.65 18.32 9.91
C SER A 71 1.32 18.22 10.66
N GLU A 72 0.57 17.12 10.46
CA GLU A 72 -0.77 16.94 11.01
C GLU A 72 -0.75 16.14 12.32
N CYS A 73 0.16 15.17 12.45
CA CYS A 73 0.27 14.35 13.66
C CYS A 73 1.66 13.73 13.79
N SER A 74 1.95 13.15 14.97
CA SER A 74 3.20 12.42 15.20
C SER A 74 3.08 10.94 14.82
N TRP A 75 4.17 10.31 14.37
CA TRP A 75 4.18 8.86 14.06
C TRP A 75 3.75 8.01 15.27
N ASN A 76 4.17 8.43 16.46
CA ASN A 76 3.85 7.77 17.73
C ASN A 76 2.37 7.88 18.12
N THR A 77 1.55 8.64 17.40
CA THR A 77 0.09 8.62 17.59
C THR A 77 -0.62 7.66 16.62
N LEU A 78 0.09 7.10 15.65
CA LEU A 78 -0.48 6.27 14.58
C LEU A 78 -0.41 4.76 14.84
N HIS A 79 -0.17 4.34 16.09
CA HIS A 79 0.02 2.94 16.48
C HIS A 79 -1.04 1.99 15.91
N GLU A 80 -2.33 2.36 16.03
CA GLU A 80 -3.43 1.52 15.55
C GLU A 80 -3.43 1.40 14.03
N LYS A 81 -3.27 2.52 13.33
CA LYS A 81 -3.18 2.57 11.87
C LYS A 81 -1.97 1.80 11.35
N ILE A 82 -0.81 1.92 12.01
CA ILE A 82 0.42 1.19 11.68
C ILE A 82 0.17 -0.32 11.78
N LYS A 83 -0.40 -0.78 12.89
CA LYS A 83 -0.66 -2.22 13.12
C LYS A 83 -1.67 -2.78 12.14
N LEU A 84 -2.75 -2.03 11.91
CA LEU A 84 -3.79 -2.45 10.99
C LEU A 84 -3.28 -2.50 9.55
N SER A 85 -2.51 -1.49 9.12
CA SER A 85 -1.90 -1.47 7.79
C SER A 85 -0.91 -2.60 7.58
N GLU A 86 -0.11 -2.95 8.60
CA GLU A 86 0.81 -4.08 8.54
C GLU A 86 0.08 -5.39 8.21
N VAL A 87 -1.04 -5.66 8.89
CA VAL A 87 -1.84 -6.87 8.65
C VAL A 87 -2.56 -6.81 7.31
N ILE A 88 -3.14 -5.66 6.94
CA ILE A 88 -3.83 -5.50 5.67
C ILE A 88 -2.87 -5.71 4.50
N PHE A 89 -1.66 -5.17 4.54
CA PHE A 89 -0.68 -5.35 3.47
C PHE A 89 -0.26 -6.83 3.32
N ASP A 90 0.00 -7.54 4.43
CA ASP A 90 0.32 -8.98 4.37
C ASP A 90 -0.87 -9.79 3.83
N MET A 91 -2.10 -9.45 4.24
CA MET A 91 -3.32 -10.08 3.73
C MET A 91 -3.49 -9.88 2.23
N LEU A 92 -3.40 -8.63 1.75
CA LEU A 92 -3.53 -8.28 0.33
C LEU A 92 -2.47 -8.96 -0.51
N TYR A 93 -1.21 -8.96 -0.05
CA TYR A 93 -0.11 -9.66 -0.72
C TYR A 93 -0.40 -11.15 -0.88
N ARG A 94 -0.79 -11.84 0.21
CA ARG A 94 -1.08 -13.28 0.19
C ARG A 94 -2.27 -13.61 -0.69
N MET A 95 -3.33 -12.83 -0.58
CA MET A 95 -4.54 -13.04 -1.37
C MET A 95 -4.25 -12.83 -2.85
N ALA A 96 -3.48 -11.81 -3.23
CA ALA A 96 -3.07 -11.61 -4.61
C ALA A 96 -2.23 -12.79 -5.15
N ARG A 97 -1.32 -13.34 -4.33
CA ARG A 97 -0.47 -14.49 -4.72
C ARG A 97 -1.20 -15.82 -4.79
N ARG A 98 -2.27 -16.02 -4.00
CA ARG A 98 -2.95 -17.31 -3.82
C ARG A 98 -4.26 -17.40 -4.57
N CYS A 99 -5.00 -16.31 -4.62
CA CYS A 99 -6.34 -16.23 -5.18
C CYS A 99 -6.53 -14.88 -5.91
N GLY A 100 -5.52 -14.50 -6.70
CA GLY A 100 -5.51 -13.27 -7.51
C GLY A 100 -6.72 -13.14 -8.44
N GLU A 101 -7.34 -14.26 -8.81
CA GLU A 101 -8.60 -14.30 -9.55
C GLU A 101 -9.74 -13.57 -8.83
N VAL A 102 -9.81 -13.67 -7.49
CA VAL A 102 -10.83 -12.97 -6.69
C VAL A 102 -10.72 -11.47 -6.84
N LEU A 103 -9.48 -10.95 -6.89
CA LEU A 103 -9.24 -9.53 -7.16
C LEU A 103 -9.72 -9.15 -8.56
N CYS A 104 -9.59 -10.05 -9.54
CA CYS A 104 -9.99 -9.77 -10.92
C CYS A 104 -11.51 -9.76 -11.13
N LEU A 105 -12.30 -10.32 -10.20
CA LEU A 105 -13.77 -10.36 -10.32
C LEU A 105 -14.43 -8.98 -10.19
N GLN A 106 -13.81 -8.05 -9.46
CA GLN A 106 -14.35 -6.73 -9.19
C GLN A 106 -13.33 -5.66 -9.58
N GLU A 107 -13.27 -5.34 -10.88
CA GLU A 107 -12.33 -4.38 -11.48
C GLU A 107 -12.29 -3.05 -10.70
N ASN A 108 -13.45 -2.51 -10.31
CA ASN A 108 -13.53 -1.25 -9.58
C ASN A 108 -12.87 -1.33 -8.19
N ILE A 109 -13.10 -2.41 -7.45
CA ILE A 109 -12.52 -2.62 -6.11
C ILE A 109 -11.01 -2.82 -6.25
N ALA A 110 -10.56 -3.68 -7.18
CA ALA A 110 -9.15 -3.93 -7.39
C ALA A 110 -8.37 -2.68 -7.80
N ARG A 111 -8.93 -1.87 -8.71
CA ARG A 111 -8.35 -0.59 -9.13
C ARG A 111 -8.28 0.40 -7.95
N SER A 112 -9.36 0.50 -7.17
CA SER A 112 -9.44 1.40 -6.01
C SER A 112 -8.40 1.05 -4.95
N ILE A 113 -8.33 -0.23 -4.56
CA ILE A 113 -7.34 -0.74 -3.60
C ILE A 113 -5.92 -0.46 -4.09
N PHE A 114 -5.61 -0.79 -5.34
CA PHE A 114 -4.27 -0.57 -5.89
C PHE A 114 -3.87 0.92 -5.85
N THR A 115 -4.78 1.80 -6.26
CA THR A 115 -4.55 3.26 -6.25
C THR A 115 -4.31 3.77 -4.82
N LYS A 116 -5.08 3.26 -3.85
CA LYS A 116 -4.91 3.61 -2.44
C LYS A 116 -3.60 3.10 -1.86
N LEU A 117 -3.14 1.90 -2.24
CA LEU A 117 -1.81 1.40 -1.89
C LEU A 117 -0.71 2.35 -2.40
N LEU A 118 -0.80 2.82 -3.65
CA LEU A 118 0.17 3.80 -4.16
C LEU A 118 0.14 5.12 -3.37
N ASN A 119 -1.05 5.63 -3.04
CA ASN A 119 -1.15 6.85 -2.24
C ASN A 119 -0.60 6.66 -0.81
N MET A 120 -0.82 5.49 -0.20
CA MET A 120 -0.19 5.14 1.07
C MET A 120 1.32 5.04 0.96
N ALA A 121 1.86 4.41 -0.10
CA ALA A 121 3.29 4.35 -0.34
C ALA A 121 3.90 5.75 -0.45
N VAL A 122 3.28 6.66 -1.20
CA VAL A 122 3.73 8.07 -1.27
C VAL A 122 3.69 8.74 0.10
N SER A 123 2.64 8.52 0.89
CA SER A 123 2.54 9.11 2.23
C SER A 123 3.61 8.57 3.17
N LEU A 124 3.89 7.26 3.09
CA LEU A 124 4.94 6.60 3.87
C LEU A 124 6.34 7.06 3.44
N ASP A 125 6.55 7.35 2.16
CA ASP A 125 7.82 7.90 1.65
C ASP A 125 8.17 9.23 2.33
N VAL A 126 7.18 10.11 2.52
CA VAL A 126 7.35 11.36 3.29
C VAL A 126 7.75 11.09 4.74
N TRP A 127 7.22 10.03 5.35
CA TRP A 127 7.56 9.65 6.72
C TRP A 127 8.97 9.05 6.84
N ILE A 128 9.50 8.41 5.79
CA ILE A 128 10.86 7.85 5.77
C ILE A 128 11.92 8.96 5.85
N ASP A 129 11.64 10.14 5.31
CA ASP A 129 12.60 11.24 5.30
C ASP A 129 12.73 11.97 6.66
N ILE A 130 11.98 11.56 7.68
CA ILE A 130 12.04 12.15 9.02
C ILE A 130 13.13 11.47 9.86
N GLN A 131 14.19 12.23 10.13
CA GLN A 131 15.40 11.73 10.82
C GLN A 131 15.19 11.43 12.31
N ASP A 132 14.23 12.08 12.98
CA ASP A 132 14.06 12.00 14.44
C ASP A 132 12.99 10.99 14.90
N LEU A 133 12.59 10.07 14.02
CA LEU A 133 11.64 9.02 14.38
C LEU A 133 12.28 7.99 15.32
N GLN A 134 11.88 8.03 16.59
CA GLN A 134 12.28 7.02 17.56
C GLN A 134 11.51 5.71 17.30
N PRO A 135 12.17 4.60 16.93
CA PRO A 135 11.49 3.33 16.74
C PRO A 135 10.85 2.88 18.05
N LYS A 136 9.57 2.51 18.01
CA LYS A 136 8.88 1.93 19.15
C LYS A 136 8.81 0.42 19.00
N GLU A 137 9.22 -0.29 20.05
CA GLU A 137 9.16 -1.75 20.07
C GLU A 137 7.74 -2.25 19.78
N GLY A 138 7.66 -3.29 18.95
CA GLY A 138 6.40 -3.88 18.52
C GLY A 138 5.72 -3.17 17.35
N TYR A 139 6.14 -1.99 16.92
CA TYR A 139 5.53 -1.27 15.78
C TYR A 139 6.46 -1.24 14.56
N ALA A 140 5.87 -1.28 13.37
CA ALA A 140 6.64 -1.20 12.13
C ALA A 140 7.16 0.24 11.91
N THR A 141 8.39 0.36 11.41
CA THR A 141 8.94 1.64 10.95
C THR A 141 8.27 2.06 9.63
N PRO A 142 8.32 3.34 9.24
CA PRO A 142 7.83 3.79 7.94
C PRO A 142 8.42 2.99 6.78
N GLU A 143 9.72 2.69 6.79
CA GLU A 143 10.40 1.93 5.73
C GLU A 143 9.85 0.51 5.60
N ARG A 144 9.60 -0.14 6.74
CA ARG A 144 9.03 -1.49 6.77
C ARG A 144 7.60 -1.49 6.24
N LEU A 145 6.78 -0.54 6.68
CA LEU A 145 5.41 -0.41 6.15
C LEU A 145 5.40 -0.08 4.66
N TYR A 146 6.28 0.80 4.21
CA TYR A 146 6.44 1.14 2.80
C TYR A 146 6.79 -0.11 1.98
N THR A 147 7.78 -0.88 2.44
CA THR A 147 8.18 -2.14 1.80
C THR A 147 7.01 -3.11 1.70
N ASN A 148 6.26 -3.31 2.78
CA ASN A 148 5.09 -4.19 2.79
C ASN A 148 3.99 -3.68 1.85
N CYS A 149 3.77 -2.37 1.78
CA CYS A 149 2.81 -1.75 0.88
C CYS A 149 3.17 -2.00 -0.60
N ILE A 150 4.44 -1.80 -0.96
CA ILE A 150 4.95 -2.07 -2.30
C ILE A 150 4.87 -3.56 -2.64
N LEU A 151 5.18 -4.46 -1.69
CA LEU A 151 5.02 -5.90 -1.89
C LEU A 151 3.57 -6.28 -2.17
N ALA A 152 2.61 -5.72 -1.41
CA ALA A 152 1.19 -5.95 -1.65
C ALA A 152 0.76 -5.44 -3.04
N ALA A 153 1.15 -4.23 -3.41
CA ALA A 153 0.86 -3.65 -4.72
C ALA A 153 1.46 -4.49 -5.86
N SER A 154 2.72 -4.92 -5.72
CA SER A 154 3.39 -5.81 -6.70
C SER A 154 2.69 -7.17 -6.79
N GLY A 155 2.22 -7.72 -5.68
CA GLY A 155 1.43 -8.94 -5.65
C GLY A 155 0.15 -8.79 -6.48
N MET A 156 -0.55 -7.67 -6.35
CA MET A 156 -1.75 -7.36 -7.14
C MET A 156 -1.45 -7.23 -8.63
N LEU A 157 -0.37 -6.53 -9.02
CA LEU A 157 0.02 -6.44 -10.44
C LEU A 157 0.31 -7.81 -11.04
N HIS A 158 0.99 -8.67 -10.29
CA HIS A 158 1.26 -10.05 -10.71
C HIS A 158 -0.04 -10.83 -10.91
N ALA A 159 -0.98 -10.71 -9.97
CA ALA A 159 -2.31 -11.31 -10.07
C ALA A 159 -3.07 -10.84 -11.32
N PHE A 160 -3.00 -9.54 -11.65
CA PHE A 160 -3.67 -9.01 -12.84
C PHE A 160 -3.00 -9.46 -14.14
N LYS A 161 -1.66 -9.62 -14.14
CA LYS A 161 -0.92 -10.15 -15.28
C LYS A 161 -1.28 -11.61 -15.56
N GLU A 162 -1.37 -12.42 -14.50
CA GLU A 162 -1.67 -13.86 -14.58
C GLU A 162 -3.16 -14.16 -14.66
N GLY A 163 -4.02 -13.16 -14.44
CA GLY A 163 -5.48 -13.27 -14.55
C GLY A 163 -5.91 -13.57 -15.98
N VAL A 164 -5.72 -14.82 -16.40
CA VAL A 164 -6.39 -15.40 -17.56
C VAL A 164 -7.89 -15.25 -17.30
N ALA A 165 -8.66 -14.90 -18.33
CA ALA A 165 -10.12 -14.85 -18.23
C ALA A 165 -10.63 -16.25 -17.88
N ILE A 166 -10.73 -16.56 -16.60
CA ILE A 166 -11.27 -17.82 -16.11
C ILE A 166 -12.79 -17.73 -16.26
N ASP A 167 -13.41 -18.89 -16.49
CA ASP A 167 -14.84 -19.17 -16.72
C ASP A 167 -15.84 -18.57 -15.70
N HIS A 168 -15.40 -17.66 -14.83
CA HIS A 168 -16.14 -17.01 -13.76
C HIS A 168 -16.68 -15.61 -14.11
N GLY A 169 -16.59 -15.20 -15.39
CA GLY A 169 -17.27 -14.01 -15.92
C GLY A 169 -16.67 -12.65 -15.52
N GLY A 170 -15.48 -12.64 -14.91
CA GLY A 170 -14.74 -11.41 -14.63
C GLY A 170 -14.03 -10.83 -15.88
N PRO A 171 -13.70 -9.54 -15.88
CA PRO A 171 -12.88 -8.96 -16.95
C PRO A 171 -11.49 -9.62 -16.99
N PRO A 172 -10.86 -9.71 -18.18
CA PRO A 172 -9.51 -10.22 -18.28
C PRO A 172 -8.54 -9.30 -17.53
N GLY A 173 -7.53 -9.87 -16.87
CA GLY A 173 -6.64 -9.11 -15.99
C GLY A 173 -5.88 -7.96 -16.66
N TRP A 174 -5.57 -8.06 -17.97
CA TRP A 174 -4.96 -6.97 -18.75
C TRP A 174 -5.83 -5.70 -18.79
N LYS A 175 -7.16 -5.84 -18.75
CA LYS A 175 -8.08 -4.69 -18.74
C LYS A 175 -7.97 -3.94 -17.42
N ILE A 176 -7.84 -4.68 -16.31
CA ILE A 176 -7.62 -4.11 -14.97
C ILE A 176 -6.25 -3.40 -14.93
N LEU A 177 -5.20 -4.03 -15.46
CA LEU A 177 -3.86 -3.41 -15.56
C LEU A 177 -3.89 -2.10 -16.34
N ARG A 178 -4.59 -2.07 -17.48
CA ARG A 178 -4.76 -0.85 -18.28
C ARG A 178 -5.45 0.24 -17.46
N ALA A 179 -6.59 -0.08 -16.83
CA ALA A 179 -7.34 0.89 -16.03
C ALA A 179 -6.51 1.42 -14.85
N VAL A 180 -5.72 0.57 -14.21
CA VAL A 180 -4.77 0.96 -13.15
C VAL A 180 -3.68 1.89 -13.69
N THR A 181 -3.10 1.58 -14.84
CA THR A 181 -2.02 2.38 -15.44
C THR A 181 -2.52 3.75 -15.89
N GLU A 182 -3.73 3.82 -16.45
CA GLU A 182 -4.39 5.08 -16.78
C GLU A 182 -4.61 5.94 -15.52
N GLU A 183 -5.06 5.33 -14.42
CA GLU A 183 -5.25 6.03 -13.15
C GLU A 183 -3.92 6.55 -12.58
N CYS A 184 -2.88 5.72 -12.58
CA CYS A 184 -1.54 6.12 -12.17
C CYS A 184 -1.01 7.28 -13.01
N SER A 185 -1.23 7.23 -14.33
CA SER A 185 -0.83 8.30 -15.25
C SER A 185 -1.55 9.61 -14.94
N ARG A 186 -2.86 9.55 -14.65
CA ARG A 186 -3.63 10.74 -14.22
C ARG A 186 -3.12 11.31 -12.91
N VAL A 187 -2.80 10.48 -11.92
CA VAL A 187 -2.23 10.93 -10.64
C VAL A 187 -0.89 11.63 -10.87
N CYS A 188 -0.02 11.07 -11.71
CA CYS A 188 1.23 11.70 -12.08
C CYS A 188 0.95 13.06 -12.75
N GLN A 189 0.16 13.09 -13.83
CA GLN A 189 -0.15 14.32 -14.59
C GLN A 189 -0.81 15.41 -13.74
N GLY A 190 -1.71 15.05 -12.81
CA GLY A 190 -2.35 15.99 -11.88
C GLY A 190 -1.38 16.58 -10.85
N LYS A 191 -0.42 15.78 -10.35
CA LYS A 191 0.64 16.26 -9.45
C LYS A 191 1.64 17.19 -10.17
N TRP A 192 1.92 16.94 -11.45
CA TRP A 192 2.71 17.86 -12.29
C TRP A 192 2.06 19.25 -12.40
N LEU A 193 0.74 19.30 -12.60
CA LEU A 193 0.03 20.58 -12.74
C LEU A 193 -0.01 21.38 -11.44
N LEU A 194 -0.18 20.74 -10.28
CA LEU A 194 -0.13 21.44 -8.98
C LEU A 194 1.28 21.95 -8.65
N HIS A 195 2.33 21.22 -9.04
CA HIS A 195 3.72 21.66 -8.86
C HIS A 195 4.11 22.82 -9.80
N CYS A 196 3.52 22.91 -10.99
CA CYS A 196 3.77 24.03 -11.91
C CYS A 196 2.92 25.28 -11.65
N SER A 197 1.81 25.17 -10.91
CA SER A 197 0.83 26.26 -10.75
C SER A 197 0.96 27.07 -9.44
N GLY A 198 1.87 26.70 -8.54
CA GLY A 198 1.97 27.36 -7.23
C GLY A 198 3.38 27.36 -6.63
N LEU A 199 3.95 28.57 -6.53
CA LEU A 199 5.00 29.02 -5.62
C LEU A 199 6.48 28.69 -5.94
N ASN A 200 7.24 29.76 -6.15
CA ASN A 200 8.66 29.89 -5.81
C ASN A 200 8.89 29.41 -4.37
N ILE A 201 9.30 28.16 -4.18
CA ILE A 201 9.94 27.69 -2.96
C ILE A 201 11.13 26.84 -3.41
N GLU A 202 12.28 27.14 -2.83
CA GLU A 202 13.57 26.53 -3.15
C GLU A 202 13.48 25.01 -3.23
N THR A 203 13.95 24.52 -4.37
CA THR A 203 14.09 23.12 -4.75
C THR A 203 14.66 22.24 -3.64
N HIS A 204 13.83 21.38 -3.07
CA HIS A 204 14.25 20.03 -2.67
C HIS A 204 13.61 19.02 -3.61
N ARG A 205 14.50 18.30 -4.31
CA ARG A 205 14.22 17.41 -5.42
C ARG A 205 13.31 16.26 -5.01
N TYR A 206 12.07 16.27 -5.47
CA TYR A 206 11.29 15.05 -5.69
C TYR A 206 10.71 15.08 -7.10
N SER A 207 11.60 14.92 -8.09
CA SER A 207 11.18 14.48 -9.43
C SER A 207 10.91 12.98 -9.35
N LEU A 208 9.63 12.60 -9.29
CA LEU A 208 9.19 11.20 -9.42
C LEU A 208 9.19 10.71 -10.88
N CYS A 209 9.72 11.49 -11.83
CA CYS A 209 10.08 10.98 -13.16
C CYS A 209 11.61 10.85 -13.29
N PRO A 210 12.13 9.66 -13.66
CA PRO A 210 13.49 9.54 -14.16
C PRO A 210 13.60 10.28 -15.50
N PRO A 211 14.65 11.09 -15.73
CA PRO A 211 14.86 11.81 -16.99
C PRO A 211 15.29 10.92 -18.17
N GLU A 212 15.28 9.59 -18.06
CA GLU A 212 15.92 8.69 -19.04
C GLU A 212 15.00 8.16 -20.16
N TRP A 213 13.96 8.90 -20.55
CA TRP A 213 13.16 8.60 -21.75
C TRP A 213 13.58 9.43 -22.98
N GLY A 214 14.88 9.74 -23.10
CA GLY A 214 15.47 10.44 -24.23
C GLY A 214 16.77 9.80 -24.71
N PHE A 215 16.71 9.15 -25.87
CA PHE A 215 17.79 8.80 -26.81
C PHE A 215 19.26 8.71 -26.31
N LEU A 216 19.79 7.48 -26.34
CA LEU A 216 21.19 7.06 -26.59
C LEU A 216 22.31 8.13 -26.45
N HIS A 217 23.06 8.11 -25.34
CA HIS A 217 24.53 7.91 -25.27
C HIS A 217 25.05 7.90 -23.80
N PRO A 218 26.19 7.27 -23.48
CA PRO A 218 26.60 6.96 -22.12
C PRO A 218 27.55 8.01 -21.53
N SER A 219 27.32 8.43 -20.28
CA SER A 219 28.34 9.05 -19.45
C SER A 219 28.02 8.90 -17.96
N VAL A 220 29.05 8.50 -17.24
CA VAL A 220 29.13 8.04 -15.84
C VAL A 220 28.92 9.17 -14.82
N TYR A 221 28.15 8.92 -13.75
CA TYR A 221 28.44 9.35 -12.36
C TYR A 221 27.65 8.49 -11.33
N PRO A 222 28.25 8.11 -10.17
CA PRO A 222 27.58 7.27 -9.18
C PRO A 222 26.89 8.13 -8.09
N SER A 223 25.60 7.92 -7.88
CA SER A 223 24.83 8.46 -6.74
C SER A 223 24.11 7.31 -6.03
N LYS A 224 24.16 7.30 -4.69
CA LYS A 224 23.66 6.22 -3.81
C LYS A 224 22.13 6.00 -3.83
N ASN A 225 21.37 6.74 -4.66
CA ASN A 225 19.92 6.63 -4.78
C ASN A 225 19.42 5.73 -5.93
N THR A 226 20.31 5.17 -6.75
CA THR A 226 19.93 4.35 -7.91
C THR A 226 19.17 3.07 -7.57
N SER A 227 19.25 2.56 -6.34
CA SER A 227 18.60 1.27 -6.01
C SER A 227 17.11 1.37 -5.72
N ARG A 228 16.58 2.55 -5.34
CA ARG A 228 15.16 2.72 -4.92
C ARG A 228 14.24 3.04 -6.10
N THR A 229 14.71 3.88 -7.03
CA THR A 229 14.01 4.19 -8.29
C THR A 229 14.05 3.01 -9.26
N ALA A 230 15.12 2.20 -9.22
CA ALA A 230 15.25 0.99 -10.03
C ALA A 230 14.21 -0.08 -9.67
N ALA A 231 13.79 -0.21 -8.42
CA ALA A 231 12.78 -1.20 -8.02
C ALA A 231 11.39 -0.87 -8.58
N ALA A 232 10.98 0.41 -8.53
CA ALA A 232 9.74 0.86 -9.14
C ALA A 232 9.80 0.78 -10.67
N ALA A 233 10.91 1.19 -11.29
CA ALA A 233 11.10 1.12 -12.73
C ALA A 233 11.16 -0.33 -13.26
N ALA A 234 11.82 -1.26 -12.54
CA ALA A 234 11.90 -2.67 -12.92
C ALA A 234 10.54 -3.38 -12.87
N CYS A 235 9.64 -2.97 -11.96
CA CYS A 235 8.26 -3.44 -11.95
C CYS A 235 7.48 -3.02 -13.22
N PHE A 236 7.76 -1.83 -13.76
CA PHE A 236 7.09 -1.32 -14.96
C PHE A 236 7.71 -1.83 -16.28
N GLU A 237 9.04 -1.93 -16.39
CA GLU A 237 9.72 -2.43 -17.61
C GLU A 237 9.41 -3.92 -17.89
N SER A 238 9.20 -4.73 -16.86
CA SER A 238 8.80 -6.13 -17.00
C SER A 238 7.34 -6.30 -17.51
N SER A 239 6.52 -5.25 -17.38
CA SER A 239 5.14 -5.23 -17.87
C SER A 239 4.99 -4.61 -19.26
N ALA A 240 5.97 -3.83 -19.74
CA ALA A 240 5.92 -3.14 -21.03
C ALA A 240 6.55 -3.94 -22.20
N ARG A 241 7.15 -5.11 -21.94
CA ARG A 241 7.78 -5.97 -22.97
C ARG A 241 6.87 -7.09 -23.50
N VAL A 242 5.53 -6.97 -23.37
CA VAL A 242 4.56 -7.89 -23.98
C VAL A 242 3.47 -7.11 -24.71
#